data_AF-A0A9P6H760-F1
#
_entry.id   AF-A0A9P6H760-F1
#
_cell.length_a   1.000
_cell.length_b   1.000
_cell.length_c   1.000
_cell.angle_alpha   90.00
_cell.angle_beta   90.00
_cell.angle_gamma   90.00
#
_symmetry.space_group_name_H-M   'P 1'
#
loop_
_entity.id
_entity.type
_entity.pdbx_description
1 polymer ?
#
loop_
_entity_poly.entity_id
_entity_poly.type
_entity_poly.pdbx_seq_one_letter_code
_entity_poly.pdbx_strand_id
1 'polypeptide(L)'
;PDLHGTPRSPWNQALANVFAQNFAASDLYEGEDLEFIKRLFFIHLNTLKRSYTRQNLETPEEKAAEQDRYQQSKRDSRRRNLFKRRKQACLNHPDLEKYAQVLANAGLFLMSGDESCGDGCSILKMSWRSQEVRLFLRDLDVVHLSSRYFNGKPQPGQWPNYRVEGARKDHLTRAPVGLPQNFYDPQWMREIGEDGQRILKMKPAMPLVVTKSVRE
;
A
#
# COMPACT_ATOMS: atom_id res chain seq x y z
N PRO A 1 -26.76 -13.25 -15.35
CA PRO A 1 -25.32 -13.61 -15.45
C PRO A 1 -25.03 -14.77 -14.49
N ASP A 2 -24.11 -15.67 -14.84
CA ASP A 2 -23.68 -16.74 -13.93
C ASP A 2 -22.71 -16.17 -12.88
N LEU A 3 -23.17 -16.12 -11.63
CA LEU A 3 -22.41 -15.59 -10.49
C LEU A 3 -21.70 -16.68 -9.68
N HIS A 4 -22.02 -17.96 -9.91
CA HIS A 4 -21.40 -19.08 -9.20
C HIS A 4 -20.12 -19.52 -9.92
N GLY A 5 -20.15 -19.61 -11.25
CA GLY A 5 -19.03 -20.01 -12.11
C GLY A 5 -17.96 -18.93 -12.31
N THR A 6 -16.98 -19.21 -13.16
CA THR A 6 -15.91 -18.23 -13.45
C THR A 6 -16.48 -17.00 -14.19
N PRO A 7 -15.94 -15.79 -13.96
CA PRO A 7 -16.43 -14.59 -14.65
C PRO A 7 -16.37 -14.67 -16.18
N ARG A 8 -15.48 -15.51 -16.72
CA ARG A 8 -15.35 -15.80 -18.16
C ARG A 8 -15.88 -17.19 -18.54
N SER A 9 -16.89 -17.70 -17.84
CA SER A 9 -17.58 -18.93 -18.27
C SER A 9 -18.17 -18.74 -19.68
N PRO A 10 -18.36 -19.82 -20.46
CA PRO A 10 -18.93 -19.72 -21.82
C PRO A 10 -20.24 -18.94 -21.86
N TRP A 11 -21.10 -19.14 -20.84
CA TRP A 11 -22.34 -18.39 -20.67
C TRP A 11 -22.12 -16.89 -20.47
N ASN A 12 -21.21 -16.51 -19.56
CA ASN A 12 -20.91 -15.10 -19.31
C ASN A 12 -20.22 -14.42 -20.50
N GLN A 13 -19.45 -15.17 -21.30
CA GLN A 13 -18.88 -14.67 -22.55
C GLN A 13 -19.95 -14.40 -23.61
N ALA A 14 -20.89 -15.33 -23.80
CA ALA A 14 -22.03 -15.12 -24.69
C ALA A 14 -22.86 -13.91 -24.26
N LEU A 15 -23.14 -13.78 -22.96
CA LEU A 15 -23.87 -12.65 -22.40
C LEU A 15 -23.12 -11.32 -22.59
N ALA A 16 -21.80 -11.30 -22.42
CA ALA A 16 -20.98 -10.11 -22.65
C ALA A 16 -21.03 -9.67 -24.13
N ASN A 17 -21.05 -10.61 -25.08
CA ASN A 17 -21.18 -10.30 -26.51
C ASN A 17 -22.54 -9.66 -26.83
N VAL A 18 -23.63 -10.27 -26.34
CA VAL A 18 -24.99 -9.74 -26.54
C VAL A 18 -25.13 -8.36 -25.90
N PHE A 19 -24.62 -8.20 -24.68
CA PHE A 19 -24.63 -6.92 -23.98
C PHE A 19 -23.86 -5.85 -24.76
N ALA A 20 -22.64 -6.15 -25.21
CA ALA A 20 -21.83 -5.18 -25.95
C ALA A 20 -22.47 -4.77 -27.27
N GLN A 21 -23.04 -5.71 -28.01
CA GLN A 21 -23.76 -5.43 -29.26
C GLN A 21 -24.99 -4.54 -29.03
N ASN A 22 -25.80 -4.84 -28.02
CA ASN A 22 -26.99 -4.05 -27.70
C ASN A 22 -26.61 -2.65 -27.18
N PHE A 23 -25.60 -2.58 -26.32
CA PHE A 23 -25.11 -1.33 -25.77
C PHE A 23 -24.53 -0.42 -26.87
N ALA A 24 -23.75 -0.96 -27.80
CA ALA A 24 -23.21 -0.21 -28.94
C ALA A 24 -24.28 0.20 -29.96
N ALA A 25 -25.39 -0.54 -30.04
CA ALA A 25 -26.54 -0.18 -30.86
C ALA A 25 -27.49 0.81 -30.18
N SER A 26 -27.24 1.17 -28.91
CA SER A 26 -28.03 2.18 -28.20
C SER A 26 -27.52 3.59 -28.50
N ASP A 27 -28.41 4.53 -28.76
CA ASP A 27 -28.07 5.95 -29.01
C ASP A 27 -27.53 6.68 -27.75
N LEU A 28 -27.25 5.95 -26.67
CA LEU A 28 -26.82 6.53 -25.40
C LEU A 28 -25.32 6.82 -25.36
N TYR A 29 -24.51 6.15 -26.20
CA TYR A 29 -23.06 6.29 -26.22
C TYR A 29 -22.52 6.11 -27.65
N GLU A 30 -21.91 7.16 -28.21
CA GLU A 30 -21.29 7.09 -29.53
C GLU A 30 -19.84 6.56 -29.46
N GLY A 31 -19.49 5.65 -30.37
CA GLY A 31 -18.09 5.41 -30.75
C GLY A 31 -17.26 4.49 -29.86
N GLU A 32 -17.86 3.75 -28.92
CA GLU A 32 -17.12 2.83 -28.04
C GLU A 32 -16.88 1.45 -28.70
N ASP A 33 -15.65 0.95 -28.60
CA ASP A 33 -15.25 -0.36 -29.12
C ASP A 33 -15.96 -1.50 -28.37
N LEU A 34 -16.45 -2.50 -29.12
CA LEU A 34 -17.13 -3.67 -28.56
C LEU A 34 -16.27 -4.41 -27.53
N GLU A 35 -14.95 -4.50 -27.75
CA GLU A 35 -14.06 -5.15 -26.78
C GLU A 35 -13.87 -4.32 -25.50
N PHE A 36 -13.88 -2.98 -25.61
CA PHE A 36 -13.89 -2.10 -24.45
C PHE A 36 -15.17 -2.29 -23.61
N ILE A 37 -16.35 -2.34 -24.26
CA ILE A 37 -17.63 -2.56 -23.58
C ILE A 37 -17.67 -3.95 -22.91
N LYS A 38 -17.20 -5.01 -23.59
CA LYS A 38 -17.08 -6.35 -22.98
C LYS A 38 -16.16 -6.33 -21.76
N ARG A 39 -15.03 -5.62 -21.83
CA ARG A 39 -14.11 -5.47 -20.70
C ARG A 39 -14.82 -4.81 -19.51
N LEU A 40 -15.57 -3.73 -19.74
CA LEU A 40 -16.37 -3.08 -18.70
C LEU A 40 -17.44 -4.01 -18.12
N PHE A 41 -18.11 -4.79 -18.96
CA PHE A 41 -19.06 -5.81 -18.53
C PHE A 41 -18.43 -6.81 -17.55
N PHE A 42 -17.25 -7.36 -17.87
CA PHE A 42 -16.56 -8.29 -16.97
C PHE A 42 -16.07 -7.63 -15.67
N ILE A 43 -15.68 -6.35 -15.69
CA ILE A 43 -15.34 -5.59 -14.48
C ILE A 43 -16.59 -5.47 -13.58
N HIS A 44 -17.73 -5.13 -14.18
CA HIS A 44 -18.99 -5.03 -13.46
C HIS A 44 -19.45 -6.39 -12.92
N LEU A 45 -19.35 -7.45 -13.72
CA LEU A 45 -19.71 -8.82 -13.32
C LEU A 45 -18.90 -9.30 -12.12
N ASN A 46 -17.60 -9.01 -12.08
CA ASN A 46 -16.76 -9.30 -10.91
C ASN A 46 -17.24 -8.55 -9.66
N THR A 47 -17.67 -7.30 -9.82
CA THR A 47 -18.25 -6.50 -8.72
C THR A 47 -19.55 -7.12 -8.22
N LEU A 48 -20.45 -7.52 -9.13
CA LEU A 48 -21.70 -8.19 -8.79
C LEU A 48 -21.46 -9.52 -8.08
N LYS A 49 -20.52 -10.33 -8.58
CA LYS A 49 -20.15 -11.60 -7.95
C LYS A 49 -19.66 -11.40 -6.51
N ARG A 50 -18.76 -10.43 -6.28
CA ARG A 50 -18.31 -10.08 -4.92
C ARG A 50 -19.47 -9.65 -4.02
N SER A 51 -20.39 -8.83 -4.53
CA SER A 51 -21.56 -8.40 -3.77
C SER A 51 -22.47 -9.58 -3.42
N TYR A 52 -22.73 -10.46 -4.38
CA TYR A 52 -23.54 -11.66 -4.20
C TYR A 52 -22.93 -12.60 -3.17
N THR A 53 -21.62 -12.93 -3.28
CA THR A 53 -20.93 -13.76 -2.28
C THR A 53 -21.02 -13.16 -0.89
N ARG A 54 -20.85 -11.83 -0.75
CA ARG A 54 -20.93 -11.15 0.55
C ARG A 54 -22.34 -11.17 1.16
N GLN A 55 -23.38 -11.07 0.33
CA GLN A 55 -24.78 -11.11 0.79
C GLN A 55 -25.21 -12.52 1.22
N ASN A 56 -24.65 -13.56 0.59
CA ASN A 56 -24.93 -14.96 0.90
C ASN A 56 -23.99 -15.57 1.94
N LEU A 57 -23.23 -14.76 2.69
CA LEU A 57 -22.54 -15.25 3.88
C LEU A 57 -23.60 -15.51 4.95
N GLU A 58 -23.71 -16.76 5.39
CA GLU A 58 -24.79 -17.18 6.28
C GLU A 58 -24.36 -17.05 7.74
N THR A 59 -23.12 -17.41 8.05
CA THR A 59 -22.66 -17.50 9.44
C THR A 59 -22.02 -16.20 9.94
N PRO A 60 -22.10 -15.91 11.25
CA PRO A 60 -21.36 -14.81 11.85
C PRO A 60 -19.84 -14.94 11.64
N GLU A 61 -19.29 -16.16 11.68
CA GLU A 61 -17.87 -16.41 11.47
C GLU A 61 -17.41 -16.05 10.06
N GLU A 62 -18.21 -16.39 9.03
CA GLU A 62 -17.94 -16.05 7.64
C GLU A 62 -17.92 -14.53 7.41
N LYS A 63 -18.89 -13.83 8.01
CA LYS A 63 -18.98 -12.37 7.96
C LYS A 63 -17.80 -11.70 8.65
N ALA A 64 -17.40 -12.20 9.82
CA ALA A 64 -16.23 -11.71 10.55
C ALA A 64 -14.94 -11.93 9.74
N ALA A 65 -14.74 -13.13 9.20
CA ALA A 65 -13.57 -13.45 8.39
C ALA A 65 -13.47 -12.60 7.11
N GLU A 66 -14.59 -12.33 6.44
CA GLU A 66 -14.62 -11.45 5.26
C GLU A 66 -14.30 -10.00 5.64
N GLN A 67 -14.85 -9.52 6.76
CA GLN A 67 -14.54 -8.20 7.26
C GLN A 67 -13.05 -8.08 7.62
N ASP A 68 -12.46 -9.09 8.25
CA ASP A 68 -11.02 -9.11 8.55
C ASP A 68 -10.17 -9.10 7.29
N ARG A 69 -10.52 -9.92 6.28
CA ARG A 69 -9.87 -9.89 4.95
C ARG A 69 -9.95 -8.51 4.31
N TYR A 70 -11.12 -7.87 4.38
CA TYR A 70 -11.32 -6.54 3.84
C TYR A 70 -10.47 -5.48 4.56
N GLN A 71 -10.43 -5.50 5.89
CA GLN A 71 -9.59 -4.60 6.68
C GLN A 71 -8.10 -4.83 6.41
N GLN A 72 -7.68 -6.09 6.28
CA GLN A 72 -6.31 -6.44 5.92
C GLN A 72 -5.93 -5.91 4.53
N SER A 73 -6.80 -6.09 3.54
CA SER A 73 -6.60 -5.57 2.18
C SER A 73 -6.49 -4.03 2.16
N LYS A 74 -7.28 -3.32 2.97
CA LYS A 74 -7.16 -1.87 3.17
C LYS A 74 -5.83 -1.48 3.80
N ARG A 75 -5.38 -2.20 4.83
CA ARG A 75 -4.08 -1.97 5.48
C ARG A 75 -2.94 -2.17 4.49
N ASP A 76 -2.97 -3.25 3.71
CA ASP A 76 -1.94 -3.55 2.70
C ASP A 76 -1.92 -2.52 1.57
N SER A 77 -3.09 -2.09 1.11
CA SER A 77 -3.20 -1.02 0.10
C SER A 77 -2.60 0.30 0.61
N ARG A 78 -2.88 0.66 1.88
CA ARG A 78 -2.27 1.83 2.52
C ARG A 78 -0.75 1.71 2.63
N ARG A 79 -0.22 0.54 3.04
CA ARG A 79 1.23 0.26 3.10
C ARG A 79 1.88 0.38 1.72
N ARG A 80 1.26 -0.19 0.68
CA ARG A 80 1.74 -0.07 -0.71
C ARG A 80 1.77 1.36 -1.19
N ASN A 81 0.72 2.14 -0.90
CA ASN A 81 0.68 3.56 -1.28
C ASN A 81 1.70 4.39 -0.50
N LEU A 82 1.94 4.10 0.78
CA LEU A 82 3.00 4.73 1.56
C LEU A 82 4.38 4.42 1.00
N PHE A 83 4.65 3.14 0.68
CA PHE A 83 5.88 2.72 0.02
C PHE A 83 6.12 3.47 -1.28
N LYS A 84 5.12 3.49 -2.19
CA LYS A 84 5.21 4.17 -3.48
C LYS A 84 5.53 5.65 -3.31
N ARG A 85 4.83 6.35 -2.41
CA ARG A 85 5.05 7.78 -2.15
C ARG A 85 6.46 8.08 -1.65
N ARG A 86 6.94 7.32 -0.65
CA ARG A 86 8.29 7.50 -0.10
C ARG A 86 9.38 7.16 -1.11
N LYS A 87 9.18 6.10 -1.90
CA LYS A 87 10.09 5.78 -3.01
C LYS A 87 10.12 6.91 -4.04
N GLN A 88 8.96 7.48 -4.39
CA GLN A 88 8.90 8.60 -5.32
C GLN A 88 9.57 9.85 -4.77
N ALA A 89 9.40 10.14 -3.47
CA ALA A 89 10.11 11.25 -2.81
C ALA A 89 11.63 11.11 -2.93
N CYS A 90 12.16 9.88 -2.78
CA CYS A 90 13.58 9.61 -3.02
C CYS A 90 13.99 9.80 -4.48
N LEU A 91 13.17 9.38 -5.44
CA LEU A 91 13.48 9.51 -6.87
C LEU A 91 13.38 10.95 -7.38
N ASN A 92 12.55 11.78 -6.76
CA ASN A 92 12.34 13.17 -7.18
C ASN A 92 13.42 14.13 -6.66
N HIS A 93 14.21 13.72 -5.66
CA HIS A 93 15.27 14.56 -5.08
C HIS A 93 16.65 13.90 -5.27
N PRO A 94 17.60 14.56 -5.96
CA PRO A 94 18.95 14.02 -6.19
C PRO A 94 19.66 13.56 -4.92
N ASP A 95 19.56 14.32 -3.83
CA ASP A 95 20.18 13.99 -2.53
C ASP A 95 19.64 12.71 -1.89
N LEU A 96 18.42 12.31 -2.27
CA LEU A 96 17.69 11.18 -1.69
C LEU A 96 17.69 9.93 -2.58
N GLU A 97 18.14 10.05 -3.83
CA GLU A 97 18.10 8.97 -4.82
C GLU A 97 18.84 7.72 -4.34
N LYS A 98 19.96 7.91 -3.64
CA LYS A 98 20.76 6.82 -3.03
C LYS A 98 19.96 5.91 -2.09
N TYR A 99 18.89 6.43 -1.47
CA TYR A 99 18.04 5.65 -0.56
C TYR A 99 16.95 4.86 -1.31
N ALA A 100 16.66 5.18 -2.58
CA ALA A 100 15.59 4.54 -3.34
C ALA A 100 15.82 3.02 -3.49
N GLN A 101 17.07 2.60 -3.68
CA GLN A 101 17.42 1.17 -3.76
C GLN A 101 17.27 0.48 -2.41
N VAL A 102 17.62 1.14 -1.30
CA VAL A 102 17.47 0.58 0.05
C VAL A 102 15.98 0.40 0.38
N LEU A 103 15.15 1.40 0.06
CA LEU A 103 13.70 1.29 0.19
C LEU A 103 13.15 0.15 -0.67
N ALA A 104 13.59 0.03 -1.93
CA ALA A 104 13.15 -1.03 -2.84
C ALA A 104 13.48 -2.42 -2.30
N ASN A 105 14.69 -2.61 -1.75
CA ASN A 105 15.10 -3.88 -1.14
C ASN A 105 14.28 -4.20 0.11
N ALA A 106 13.96 -3.19 0.94
CA ALA A 106 13.17 -3.39 2.15
C ALA A 106 11.67 -3.64 1.84
N GLY A 107 11.17 -3.05 0.75
CA GLY A 107 9.80 -3.19 0.29
C GLY A 107 8.75 -2.76 1.33
N LEU A 108 7.66 -3.52 1.41
CA LEU A 108 6.54 -3.21 2.30
C LEU A 108 6.85 -3.44 3.78
N PHE A 109 7.88 -4.24 4.10
CA PHE A 109 8.26 -4.53 5.48
C PHE A 109 8.76 -3.30 6.22
N LEU A 110 9.32 -2.31 5.51
CA LEU A 110 9.73 -1.04 6.10
C LEU A 110 8.56 -0.08 6.35
N MET A 111 7.39 -0.36 5.77
CA MET A 111 6.19 0.47 5.91
C MET A 111 5.34 -0.03 7.07
N SER A 112 5.10 0.87 8.02
CA SER A 112 4.19 0.64 9.14
C SER A 112 2.74 0.57 8.68
N GLY A 113 2.02 -0.39 9.24
CA GLY A 113 0.57 -0.42 9.19
C GLY A 113 -0.05 0.74 9.96
N ASP A 114 -1.20 1.20 9.50
CA ASP A 114 -2.04 2.16 10.19
C ASP A 114 -3.19 1.39 10.84
N GLU A 115 -3.35 1.51 12.16
CA GLU A 115 -4.37 0.74 12.90
C GLU A 115 -5.75 1.39 12.86
N SER A 116 -5.80 2.69 13.12
CA SER A 116 -7.02 3.48 13.20
C SER A 116 -6.75 4.87 12.63
N CYS A 117 -7.74 5.44 11.93
CA CYS A 117 -7.70 6.82 11.45
C CYS A 117 -8.95 7.52 12.01
N GLY A 118 -8.80 8.15 13.17
CA GLY A 118 -9.71 9.19 13.67
C GLY A 118 -9.15 10.54 13.24
N ASP A 119 -8.77 11.38 14.20
CA ASP A 119 -8.11 12.68 13.96
C ASP A 119 -6.67 12.56 13.40
N GLY A 120 -6.12 11.34 13.41
CA GLY A 120 -4.84 10.99 12.81
C GLY A 120 -4.72 9.48 12.65
N CYS A 121 -3.86 9.04 11.74
CA CYS A 121 -3.59 7.61 11.60
C CYS A 121 -2.48 7.20 12.58
N SER A 122 -2.85 6.40 13.58
CA SER A 122 -1.91 5.86 14.58
C SER A 122 -1.00 4.82 13.93
N ILE A 123 0.31 5.06 14.01
CA ILE A 123 1.34 4.23 13.41
C ILE A 123 1.81 3.16 14.39
N LEU A 124 1.85 1.91 13.94
CA LEU A 124 2.50 0.84 14.69
C LEU A 124 4.02 1.00 14.79
N LYS A 125 4.56 0.85 16.01
CA LYS A 125 5.99 0.82 16.26
C LYS A 125 6.55 -0.58 16.01
N MET A 126 7.31 -0.75 14.93
CA MET A 126 8.05 -1.99 14.68
C MET A 126 9.16 -2.15 15.72
N SER A 127 9.23 -3.30 16.38
CA SER A 127 10.26 -3.58 17.39
C SER A 127 11.67 -3.54 16.84
N TRP A 128 11.88 -4.07 15.63
CA TRP A 128 13.18 -4.17 15.00
C TRP A 128 13.69 -2.87 14.39
N ARG A 129 12.83 -1.88 14.14
CA ARG A 129 13.17 -0.69 13.34
C ARG A 129 13.70 0.44 14.22
N SER A 130 14.93 0.89 13.92
CA SER A 130 15.60 1.95 14.67
C SER A 130 14.81 3.27 14.70
N GLN A 131 15.09 4.10 15.71
CA GLN A 131 14.54 5.45 15.81
C GLN A 131 14.98 6.33 14.63
N GLU A 132 16.24 6.20 14.19
CA GLU A 132 16.80 6.96 13.07
C GLU A 132 16.00 6.74 11.78
N VAL A 133 15.74 5.48 11.43
CA VAL A 133 14.91 5.14 10.27
C VAL A 133 13.51 5.70 10.40
N ARG A 134 12.94 5.71 11.61
CA ARG A 134 11.60 6.26 11.81
C ARG A 134 11.56 7.75 11.50
N LEU A 135 12.56 8.52 11.96
CA LEU A 135 12.68 9.95 11.68
C LEU A 135 12.94 10.19 10.19
N PHE A 136 13.86 9.43 9.59
CA PHE A 136 14.13 9.48 8.15
C PHE A 136 12.87 9.25 7.31
N LEU A 137 12.07 8.23 7.63
CA LEU A 137 10.81 7.95 6.93
C LEU A 137 9.77 9.08 7.10
N ARG A 138 9.77 9.80 8.24
CA ARG A 138 8.94 10.99 8.44
C ARG A 138 9.45 12.16 7.60
N ASP A 139 10.76 12.33 7.47
CA ASP A 139 11.34 13.33 6.59
C ASP A 139 10.92 13.08 5.14
N LEU A 140 10.93 11.83 4.67
CA LEU A 140 10.39 11.50 3.34
C LEU A 140 8.91 11.84 3.18
N ASP A 141 8.12 11.72 4.26
CA ASP A 141 6.71 12.13 4.23
C ASP A 141 6.58 13.66 4.11
N VAL A 142 7.48 14.44 4.73
CA VAL A 142 7.56 15.91 4.58
C VAL A 142 7.99 16.30 3.17
N VAL A 143 9.01 15.64 2.61
CA VAL A 143 9.45 15.87 1.21
C VAL A 143 8.33 15.55 0.23
N HIS A 144 7.58 14.48 0.48
CA HIS A 144 6.40 14.20 -0.33
C HIS A 144 5.34 15.31 -0.17
N LEU A 145 5.14 15.84 1.04
CA LEU A 145 4.19 16.91 1.28
C LEU A 145 4.59 18.22 0.59
N SER A 146 5.88 18.60 0.60
CA SER A 146 6.36 19.77 -0.13
C SER A 146 6.16 19.61 -1.64
N SER A 147 6.40 18.41 -2.18
CA SER A 147 6.14 18.09 -3.60
C SER A 147 4.67 18.21 -4.03
N ARG A 148 3.72 18.27 -3.07
CA ARG A 148 2.29 18.49 -3.33
C ARG A 148 1.93 19.96 -3.49
N TYR A 149 2.89 20.86 -3.37
CA TYR A 149 2.75 22.26 -3.74
C TYR A 149 3.42 22.51 -5.08
N PHE A 150 2.69 23.13 -6.00
CA PHE A 150 3.24 23.58 -7.29
C PHE A 150 3.00 25.09 -7.41
N ASN A 151 4.07 25.87 -7.57
CA ASN A 151 4.02 27.33 -7.56
C ASN A 151 3.25 27.90 -6.35
N GLY A 152 3.51 27.34 -5.16
CA GLY A 152 2.85 27.73 -3.91
C GLY A 152 1.38 27.30 -3.80
N LYS A 153 0.82 26.62 -4.80
CA LYS A 153 -0.58 26.16 -4.79
C LYS A 153 -0.68 24.67 -4.45
N PRO A 154 -1.60 24.28 -3.55
CA PRO A 154 -1.87 22.88 -3.25
C PRO A 154 -2.38 22.13 -4.49
N GLN A 155 -1.78 20.98 -4.80
CA GLN A 155 -2.26 20.11 -5.88
C GLN A 155 -3.56 19.38 -5.48
N PRO A 156 -4.46 19.12 -6.46
CA PRO A 156 -5.73 18.44 -6.21
C PRO A 156 -5.56 16.98 -5.76
N GLY A 157 -6.62 16.44 -5.14
CA GLY A 157 -6.68 15.05 -4.67
C GLY A 157 -6.50 14.89 -3.16
N GLN A 158 -6.58 13.65 -2.68
CA GLN A 158 -6.53 13.35 -1.25
C GLN A 158 -5.14 13.68 -0.67
N TRP A 159 -5.12 14.44 0.42
CA TRP A 159 -3.89 14.77 1.14
C TRP A 159 -3.40 13.58 1.97
N PRO A 160 -2.08 13.43 2.17
CA PRO A 160 -1.56 12.43 3.10
C PRO A 160 -2.18 12.64 4.49
N ASN A 161 -2.74 11.57 5.07
CA ASN A 161 -3.26 11.65 6.43
C ASN A 161 -2.12 12.00 7.40
N TYR A 162 -2.42 12.87 8.37
CA TYR A 162 -1.53 13.12 9.49
C TYR A 162 -1.27 11.82 10.25
N ARG A 163 0.01 11.51 10.49
CA ARG A 163 0.43 10.25 11.11
C ARG A 163 0.97 10.52 12.51
N VAL A 164 0.43 9.83 13.51
CA VAL A 164 0.79 10.00 14.92
C VAL A 164 1.45 8.73 15.43
N GLU A 165 2.45 8.86 16.30
CA GLU A 165 3.10 7.70 16.90
C GLU A 165 2.14 6.96 17.83
N GLY A 166 1.85 5.71 17.50
CA GLY A 166 1.06 4.84 18.37
C GLY A 166 1.90 4.26 19.49
N ALA A 167 1.26 3.99 20.63
CA ALA A 167 1.89 3.29 21.76
C ALA A 167 2.10 1.80 21.49
N ARG A 168 1.36 1.22 20.54
CA ARG A 168 1.38 -0.22 20.24
C ARG A 168 2.59 -0.62 19.43
N LYS A 169 3.20 -1.74 19.82
CA LYS A 169 4.29 -2.37 19.10
C LYS A 169 3.75 -3.42 18.13
N ASP A 170 4.31 -3.44 16.94
CA ASP A 170 4.10 -4.51 15.97
C ASP A 170 5.15 -5.60 16.19
N HIS A 171 4.69 -6.74 16.71
CA HIS A 171 5.50 -7.92 16.94
C HIS A 171 5.44 -8.92 15.78
N LEU A 172 4.51 -8.74 14.84
CA LEU A 172 4.25 -9.68 13.75
C LEU A 172 5.09 -9.37 12.51
N THR A 173 5.49 -8.11 12.33
CA THR A 173 6.33 -7.73 11.19
C THR A 173 7.76 -8.25 11.36
N ARG A 174 8.12 -9.23 10.53
CA ARG A 174 9.48 -9.76 10.42
C ARG A 174 10.46 -8.68 9.94
N ALA A 175 11.65 -8.65 10.56
CA ALA A 175 12.75 -7.80 10.15
C ALA A 175 13.28 -8.23 8.76
N PRO A 176 13.45 -7.30 7.80
CA PRO A 176 14.00 -7.62 6.49
C PRO A 176 15.47 -8.04 6.59
N VAL A 177 15.90 -8.90 5.68
CA VAL A 177 17.29 -9.31 5.51
C VAL A 177 18.01 -8.34 4.57
N GLY A 178 19.26 -8.00 4.85
CA GLY A 178 20.12 -7.22 3.96
C GLY A 178 19.97 -5.71 4.06
N LEU A 179 19.40 -5.18 5.15
CA LEU A 179 19.37 -3.73 5.40
C LEU A 179 20.69 -3.25 6.04
N PRO A 180 20.99 -1.94 5.95
CA PRO A 180 22.10 -1.34 6.68
C PRO A 180 21.97 -1.54 8.19
N GLN A 181 23.08 -1.70 8.89
CA GLN A 181 23.11 -1.98 10.34
C GLN A 181 22.30 -0.96 11.17
N ASN A 182 22.36 0.32 10.82
CA ASN A 182 21.64 1.38 11.52
C ASN A 182 20.11 1.38 11.28
N PHE A 183 19.58 0.46 10.46
CA PHE A 183 18.15 0.27 10.31
C PHE A 183 17.53 -0.56 11.43
N TYR A 184 18.35 -1.35 12.11
CA TYR A 184 17.92 -2.21 13.19
C TYR A 184 18.04 -1.50 14.54
N ASP A 185 17.04 -1.68 15.39
CA ASP A 185 17.04 -1.13 16.74
C ASP A 185 18.09 -1.85 17.62
N PRO A 186 19.00 -1.11 18.30
CA PRO A 186 20.07 -1.72 19.08
C PRO A 186 19.60 -2.57 20.26
N GLN A 187 18.42 -2.29 20.83
CA GLN A 187 17.86 -3.13 21.89
C GLN A 187 17.32 -4.43 21.30
N TRP A 188 16.55 -4.36 20.21
CA TRP A 188 16.06 -5.54 19.53
C TRP A 188 17.19 -6.44 19.00
N MET A 189 18.27 -5.85 18.51
CA MET A 189 19.47 -6.57 18.07
C MET A 189 20.12 -7.38 19.19
N ARG A 190 20.08 -6.89 20.43
CA ARG A 190 20.56 -7.63 21.61
C ARG A 190 19.62 -8.78 21.97
N GLU A 191 18.31 -8.61 21.79
CA GLU A 191 17.30 -9.62 22.10
C GLU A 191 17.37 -10.85 21.17
N ILE A 192 17.72 -10.67 19.89
CA ILE A 192 17.78 -11.79 18.92
C ILE A 192 19.07 -12.63 18.98
N GLY A 193 20.08 -12.18 19.74
CA GLY A 193 21.37 -12.85 19.86
C GLY A 193 22.21 -12.88 18.57
N GLU A 194 23.42 -13.44 18.65
CA GLU A 194 24.38 -13.44 17.53
C GLU A 194 23.90 -14.25 16.31
N ASP A 195 23.25 -15.38 16.53
CA ASP A 195 22.75 -16.23 15.44
C ASP A 195 21.66 -15.52 14.64
N GLY A 196 20.77 -14.79 15.32
CA GLY A 196 19.77 -13.95 14.68
C GLY A 196 20.41 -12.85 13.82
N GLN A 197 21.47 -12.22 14.34
CA GLN A 197 22.20 -11.17 13.61
C GLN A 197 22.89 -11.70 12.35
N ARG A 198 23.45 -12.92 12.38
CA ARG A 198 24.07 -13.58 11.21
C ARG A 198 23.04 -13.81 10.09
N ILE A 199 21.81 -14.18 10.43
CA ILE A 199 20.73 -14.41 9.46
C ILE A 199 20.34 -13.12 8.73
N LEU A 200 20.43 -11.96 9.40
CA LEU A 200 20.06 -10.67 8.82
C LEU A 200 20.98 -10.20 7.70
N LYS A 201 22.20 -10.75 7.58
CA LYS A 201 23.18 -10.38 6.53
C LYS A 201 23.28 -8.86 6.34
N MET A 202 23.48 -8.15 7.45
CA MET A 202 23.42 -6.70 7.50
C MET A 202 24.48 -6.08 6.58
N LYS A 203 24.12 -4.96 5.97
CA LYS A 203 25.04 -4.13 5.18
C LYS A 203 25.73 -3.08 6.08
N PRO A 204 26.85 -2.50 5.65
CA PRO A 204 27.46 -1.37 6.35
C PRO A 204 26.44 -0.26 6.63
N ALA A 205 26.58 0.41 7.78
CA ALA A 205 25.71 1.51 8.16
C ALA A 205 25.69 2.59 7.07
N MET A 206 24.50 3.13 6.81
CA MET A 206 24.29 4.18 5.82
C MET A 206 23.84 5.46 6.54
N PRO A 207 24.50 6.61 6.33
CA PRO A 207 24.07 7.85 6.97
C PRO A 207 22.67 8.22 6.49
N LEU A 208 21.72 8.36 7.43
CA LEU A 208 20.33 8.74 7.15
C LEU A 208 20.12 10.24 7.35
N VAL A 209 20.88 11.04 6.60
CA VAL A 209 20.80 12.50 6.66
C VAL A 209 19.90 13.00 5.55
N VAL A 210 18.85 13.73 5.93
CA VAL A 210 18.06 14.58 5.02
C VAL A 210 18.51 16.01 5.29
N THR A 211 19.12 16.64 4.29
CA THR A 211 19.57 18.04 4.34
C THR A 211 18.37 18.96 4.55
N LYS A 212 18.56 20.05 5.32
CA LYS A 212 17.47 21.01 5.62
C LYS A 212 16.88 21.61 4.34
N SER A 213 17.71 21.82 3.31
CA SER A 213 17.32 22.30 1.98
C SER A 213 16.32 21.40 1.25
N VAL A 214 16.18 20.13 1.65
CA VAL A 214 15.23 19.18 1.06
C VAL A 214 13.88 19.21 1.79
N ARG A 215 13.82 19.82 2.98
CA ARG A 215 12.58 19.94 3.79
C ARG A 215 11.80 21.23 3.53
N GLU A 216 12.40 22.19 2.82
CA GLU A 216 11.79 23.47 2.39
C GLU A 216 11.08 23.30 1.05
#